data_AF-A0A0A1T0R9-F1
#
_entry.id   AF-A0A0A1T0R9-F1
#
_cell.length_a   1.000
_cell.length_b   1.000
_cell.length_c   1.000
_cell.angle_alpha   90.00
_cell.angle_beta   90.00
_cell.angle_gamma   90.00
#
_symmetry.space_group_name_H-M   'P 1'
#
loop_
_entity.id
_entity.type
_entity.pdbx_description
1 polymer ?
#
loop_
_entity_poly.entity_id
_entity_poly.type
_entity_poly.pdbx_seq_one_letter_code
_entity_poly.pdbx_strand_id
1 'polypeptide(L)'
;MVALQRPDTKASSSRKRQSSQSLDHHTPKQQKNAHPSFPPAIFWDQLSEIPLTKNALRELDRRRALPKSCHPVHDQNTRVARRDDYPVEQPSWVDLQLSPTLLKRIQRFAMHGGPDLSTLRSYWSPPEFQENMTPSQPSLDHRKTGSQSLEKSYITSTKSTGPYDRAFEQHLIDHHILPYGYEYSDNKLPPEPDNIGIILEALEQPRPSLSISTFSNADFRKFQQTNAHAKKERDVVATIIPTIEGELVDRKCVSGGIPFTNLEHLTDGTLVPGNPDLFYGARPEQLDRNIRKQLGGQIVPSTQHDLSIIPNFFLQVKGPGGRMDVALLQACYDGALGARAMHSLQSYGQPTPIYNNNAYSLTTIYHCGTLRIFAVHPLPPAESDRQPCFVMTHIKSWIMTGDYKSFQQGATAYRNGLDWAKQQRDEAIKHANTIAASRNYKK
;
A
#
# COMPACT_ATOMS: atom_id res chain seq x y z
N MET A 1 -4.92 81.52 -8.37
CA MET A 1 -4.79 80.13 -7.86
C MET A 1 -3.62 79.51 -8.62
N VAL A 2 -2.38 79.83 -8.26
CA VAL A 2 -1.55 79.10 -7.26
C VAL A 2 -1.30 77.67 -7.76
N ALA A 3 -0.33 77.46 -8.67
CA ALA A 3 1.13 77.29 -8.43
C ALA A 3 1.49 75.78 -8.41
N LEU A 4 2.27 75.24 -9.37
CA LEU A 4 3.75 75.23 -9.42
C LEU A 4 4.33 74.40 -8.24
N GLN A 5 5.21 73.39 -8.37
CA GLN A 5 6.26 73.18 -9.39
C GLN A 5 6.94 71.76 -9.27
N ARG A 6 7.35 71.17 -10.42
CA ARG A 6 8.69 70.56 -10.73
C ARG A 6 9.21 69.29 -9.99
N PRO A 7 10.29 68.62 -10.47
CA PRO A 7 10.42 68.00 -11.80
C PRO A 7 11.17 66.64 -11.79
N ASP A 8 11.55 66.18 -12.99
CA ASP A 8 12.39 65.02 -13.36
C ASP A 8 13.65 64.72 -12.51
N THR A 9 14.03 63.44 -12.37
CA THR A 9 15.10 62.82 -13.21
C THR A 9 15.30 61.31 -12.99
N LYS A 10 15.91 60.65 -13.99
CA LYS A 10 16.36 59.24 -13.99
C LYS A 10 17.67 59.07 -13.21
N ALA A 11 17.88 57.92 -12.56
CA ALA A 11 19.18 57.18 -12.60
C ALA A 11 19.07 55.78 -11.97
N SER A 12 19.83 54.83 -12.49
CA SER A 12 20.11 53.53 -11.87
C SER A 12 21.40 53.59 -11.04
N SER A 13 21.52 52.76 -9.99
CA SER A 13 22.61 51.76 -9.88
C SER A 13 22.57 51.02 -8.54
N SER A 14 23.12 49.80 -8.55
CA SER A 14 23.19 48.91 -7.40
C SER A 14 24.33 49.28 -6.45
N ARG A 15 24.12 49.21 -5.13
CA ARG A 15 25.18 48.79 -4.18
C ARG A 15 24.64 48.20 -2.87
N LYS A 16 25.32 47.15 -2.41
CA LYS A 16 25.05 46.41 -1.17
C LYS A 16 25.29 47.24 0.10
N ARG A 17 24.46 47.03 1.12
CA ARG A 17 24.83 46.99 2.56
C ARG A 17 23.81 46.12 3.30
N GLN A 18 24.22 44.94 3.79
CA GLN A 18 24.44 44.65 5.22
C GLN A 18 23.16 44.85 6.06
N SER A 19 22.42 43.78 6.37
CA SER A 19 22.69 42.85 7.48
C SER A 19 22.12 43.35 8.82
N SER A 20 20.81 43.18 9.01
CA SER A 20 20.19 43.08 10.33
C SER A 20 20.02 41.60 10.66
N GLN A 21 20.65 41.14 11.74
CA GLN A 21 20.59 39.75 12.20
C GLN A 21 19.17 39.40 12.68
N SER A 22 18.43 38.59 11.92
CA SER A 22 17.38 37.77 12.51
C SER A 22 18.04 36.52 13.09
N LEU A 23 17.67 36.18 14.34
CA LEU A 23 18.06 34.93 14.96
C LEU A 23 17.32 33.78 14.26
N ASP A 24 17.94 33.23 13.22
CA ASP A 24 17.47 32.01 12.58
C ASP A 24 17.55 30.86 13.57
N HIS A 25 16.43 30.57 14.23
CA HIS A 25 16.20 29.27 14.84
C HIS A 25 16.14 28.24 13.71
N HIS A 26 17.31 27.74 13.30
CA HIS A 26 17.45 26.54 12.51
C HIS A 26 16.78 25.38 13.24
N THR A 27 15.51 25.13 12.92
CA THR A 27 14.84 23.88 13.28
C THR A 27 15.65 22.75 12.66
N PRO A 28 16.17 21.78 13.45
CA PRO A 28 16.89 20.66 12.86
C PRO A 28 15.96 19.95 11.88
N LYS A 29 16.42 19.75 10.64
CA LYS A 29 15.67 19.02 9.62
C LYS A 29 15.34 17.64 10.20
N GLN A 30 14.06 17.36 10.43
CA GLN A 30 13.64 16.04 10.88
C GLN A 30 14.10 15.02 9.82
N GLN A 31 14.97 14.12 10.25
CA GLN A 31 15.53 13.09 9.40
C GLN A 31 14.42 12.10 9.08
N LYS A 32 14.08 11.97 7.79
CA LYS A 32 13.10 10.97 7.34
C LYS A 32 13.59 9.58 7.73
N ASN A 33 12.65 8.69 8.06
CA ASN A 33 12.99 7.29 8.26
C ASN A 33 13.52 6.71 6.95
N ALA A 34 14.53 5.85 7.05
CA ALA A 34 15.18 5.22 5.91
C ALA A 34 14.27 4.13 5.32
N HIS A 35 13.26 4.57 4.58
CA HIS A 35 12.36 3.71 3.82
C HIS A 35 12.98 3.39 2.45
N PRO A 36 13.19 2.11 2.09
CA PRO A 36 13.64 1.72 0.77
C PRO A 36 12.57 2.04 -0.29
N SER A 37 13.00 2.31 -1.53
CA SER A 37 12.10 2.48 -2.68
C SER A 37 11.58 1.14 -3.23
N PHE A 38 12.24 0.04 -2.88
CA PHE A 38 11.91 -1.34 -3.24
C PHE A 38 12.59 -2.30 -2.26
N PRO A 39 12.01 -3.46 -1.91
CA PRO A 39 12.61 -4.39 -0.94
C PRO A 39 14.10 -4.71 -1.23
N PRO A 40 15.02 -4.47 -0.27
CA PRO A 40 16.45 -4.67 -0.42
C PRO A 40 16.84 -6.15 -0.37
N ALA A 41 18.11 -6.49 -0.61
CA ALA A 41 18.59 -7.88 -0.58
C ALA A 41 18.21 -8.63 0.72
N ILE A 42 18.36 -7.96 1.86
CA ILE A 42 18.14 -8.51 3.20
C ILE A 42 16.68 -8.93 3.45
N PHE A 43 15.69 -8.28 2.83
CA PHE A 43 14.28 -8.74 2.82
C PHE A 43 14.21 -10.18 2.34
N TRP A 44 14.81 -10.47 1.18
CA TRP A 44 14.81 -11.80 0.57
C TRP A 44 15.63 -12.83 1.35
N ASP A 45 16.56 -12.40 2.21
CA ASP A 45 17.32 -13.27 3.10
C ASP A 45 16.59 -13.59 4.41
N GLN A 46 15.54 -12.84 4.75
CA GLN A 46 14.77 -12.97 6.00
C GLN A 46 13.40 -13.65 5.83
N LEU A 47 12.90 -13.80 4.59
CA LEU A 47 11.65 -14.50 4.30
C LEU A 47 11.72 -15.99 4.68
N SER A 48 10.68 -16.48 5.36
CA SER A 48 10.54 -17.91 5.73
C SER A 48 10.50 -18.85 4.52
N GLU A 49 9.85 -18.40 3.43
CA GLU A 49 9.86 -19.05 2.12
C GLU A 49 9.97 -17.96 1.04
N ILE A 50 10.73 -18.21 -0.03
CA ILE A 50 10.84 -17.28 -1.18
C ILE A 50 9.86 -17.72 -2.27
N PRO A 51 8.68 -17.10 -2.39
CA PRO A 51 7.73 -17.47 -3.45
C PRO A 51 8.27 -17.09 -4.83
N LEU A 52 7.92 -17.89 -5.84
CA LEU A 52 8.30 -17.65 -7.24
C LEU A 52 7.55 -16.45 -7.83
N THR A 53 8.01 -15.23 -7.51
CA THR A 53 7.49 -13.99 -8.07
C THR A 53 8.46 -13.36 -9.08
N LYS A 54 7.96 -12.43 -9.90
CA LYS A 54 8.81 -11.63 -10.79
C LYS A 54 9.85 -10.80 -10.04
N ASN A 55 9.60 -10.47 -8.76
CA ASN A 55 10.53 -9.71 -7.94
C ASN A 55 11.60 -10.62 -7.30
N ALA A 56 11.22 -11.83 -6.88
CA ALA A 56 12.19 -12.86 -6.47
C ALA A 56 13.17 -13.20 -7.61
N LEU A 57 12.66 -13.34 -8.85
CA LEU A 57 13.49 -13.56 -10.04
C LEU A 57 14.42 -12.36 -10.33
N ARG A 58 13.93 -11.12 -10.22
CA ARG A 58 14.76 -9.90 -10.34
C ARG A 58 15.89 -9.87 -9.31
N GLU A 59 15.62 -10.26 -8.06
CA GLU A 59 16.66 -10.33 -7.02
C GLU A 59 17.68 -11.44 -7.31
N LEU A 60 17.22 -12.63 -7.73
CA LEU A 60 18.10 -13.73 -8.15
C LEU A 60 19.03 -13.31 -9.28
N ASP A 61 18.50 -12.63 -10.31
CA ASP A 61 19.30 -12.13 -11.43
C ASP A 61 20.25 -11.01 -10.99
N ARG A 62 19.83 -10.13 -10.07
CA ARG A 62 20.70 -9.11 -9.46
C ARG A 62 21.86 -9.76 -8.69
N ARG A 63 21.60 -10.83 -7.92
CA ARG A 63 22.63 -11.61 -7.19
C ARG A 63 23.59 -12.30 -8.15
N ARG A 64 23.11 -12.85 -9.27
CA ARG A 64 23.94 -13.46 -10.32
C ARG A 64 24.79 -12.46 -11.10
N ALA A 65 24.33 -11.22 -11.23
CA ALA A 65 25.07 -10.14 -11.90
C ALA A 65 26.18 -9.51 -11.04
N LEU A 66 26.21 -9.77 -9.73
CA LEU A 66 27.30 -9.31 -8.86
C LEU A 66 28.59 -10.11 -9.11
N PRO A 67 29.76 -9.47 -9.25
CA PRO A 67 31.04 -10.16 -9.29
C PRO A 67 31.24 -10.98 -8.02
N LYS A 68 31.60 -12.27 -8.16
CA LYS A 68 31.99 -13.09 -7.01
C LYS A 68 33.27 -12.50 -6.38
N SER A 69 33.15 -11.95 -5.18
CA SER A 69 34.31 -11.55 -4.37
C SER A 69 35.09 -12.80 -3.94
N CYS A 70 36.26 -13.02 -4.53
CA CYS A 70 37.12 -14.16 -4.20
C CYS A 70 38.05 -13.82 -3.04
N HIS A 71 37.56 -13.93 -1.81
CA HIS A 71 38.41 -13.95 -0.60
C HIS A 71 38.01 -15.08 0.34
N PRO A 72 38.63 -16.27 0.23
CA PRO A 72 38.54 -17.29 1.27
C PRO A 72 39.44 -16.87 2.44
N VAL A 73 38.85 -16.38 3.53
CA VAL A 73 39.54 -16.28 4.82
C VAL A 73 39.63 -17.69 5.38
N HIS A 74 40.82 -18.28 5.28
CA HIS A 74 41.11 -19.59 5.83
C HIS A 74 41.45 -19.42 7.31
N ASP A 75 40.45 -19.58 8.19
CA ASP A 75 40.70 -19.69 9.63
C ASP A 75 40.71 -21.16 10.03
N GLN A 76 41.72 -21.55 10.81
CA GLN A 76 41.96 -22.93 11.22
C GLN A 76 41.94 -23.04 12.75
N ASN A 77 41.33 -24.12 13.23
CA ASN A 77 41.33 -24.64 14.62
C ASN A 77 40.27 -24.07 15.58
N THR A 78 39.22 -24.88 15.80
CA THR A 78 39.02 -25.45 17.15
C THR A 78 38.47 -26.88 17.07
N ARG A 79 38.98 -27.79 17.91
CA ARG A 79 38.51 -29.18 18.05
C ARG A 79 37.77 -29.36 19.37
N VAL A 80 36.53 -29.89 19.35
CA VAL A 80 35.94 -30.68 20.45
C VAL A 80 35.09 -31.82 19.83
N ALA A 81 34.78 -32.87 20.59
CA ALA A 81 34.47 -34.21 20.10
C ALA A 81 32.99 -34.52 19.78
N ARG A 82 32.82 -35.63 19.03
CA ARG A 82 31.61 -36.44 18.73
C ARG A 82 30.65 -36.52 19.94
N ARG A 83 29.33 -36.57 19.75
CA ARG A 83 28.50 -37.72 19.28
C ARG A 83 27.07 -37.21 18.95
N ASP A 84 26.22 -37.82 18.12
CA ASP A 84 26.30 -39.01 17.24
C ASP A 84 25.49 -38.74 15.93
N ASP A 85 24.74 -39.72 15.38
CA ASP A 85 24.26 -39.78 13.99
C ASP A 85 22.82 -39.30 13.72
N TYR A 86 22.64 -38.52 12.64
CA TYR A 86 21.64 -38.73 11.59
C TYR A 86 22.16 -38.09 10.28
N PRO A 87 22.23 -38.80 9.13
CA PRO A 87 22.78 -38.25 7.90
C PRO A 87 21.75 -37.42 7.15
N VAL A 88 21.74 -36.10 7.37
CA VAL A 88 21.13 -35.15 6.42
C VAL A 88 22.17 -34.85 5.36
N GLU A 89 22.12 -35.59 4.25
CA GLU A 89 22.88 -35.24 3.05
C GLU A 89 22.39 -33.88 2.54
N GLN A 90 23.17 -32.83 2.78
CA GLN A 90 23.06 -31.63 1.97
C GLN A 90 23.31 -32.06 0.51
N PRO A 91 22.45 -31.70 -0.45
CA PRO A 91 22.74 -31.96 -1.86
C PRO A 91 23.94 -31.10 -2.22
N SER A 92 25.14 -31.69 -2.15
CA SER A 92 26.32 -31.11 -2.75
C SER A 92 25.95 -30.79 -4.18
N TRP A 93 26.08 -29.54 -4.58
CA TRP A 93 26.07 -29.21 -6.00
C TRP A 93 27.23 -30.00 -6.59
N VAL A 94 26.90 -31.12 -7.21
CA VAL A 94 27.84 -31.83 -8.07
C VAL A 94 28.25 -30.81 -9.11
N ASP A 95 29.49 -30.34 -8.99
CA ASP A 95 30.26 -29.86 -10.13
C ASP A 95 30.29 -31.03 -11.11
N LEU A 96 29.23 -31.12 -11.91
CA LEU A 96 29.15 -32.00 -13.04
C LEU A 96 30.31 -31.56 -13.93
N GLN A 97 31.41 -32.29 -13.85
CA GLN A 97 32.49 -32.28 -14.83
C GLN A 97 31.92 -32.87 -16.12
N LEU A 98 31.01 -32.11 -16.74
CA LEU A 98 30.36 -32.42 -17.99
C LEU A 98 31.48 -32.55 -19.01
N SER A 99 31.74 -33.77 -19.44
CA SER A 99 32.75 -34.01 -20.47
C SER A 99 32.42 -33.14 -21.69
N PRO A 100 33.44 -32.67 -22.45
CA PRO A 100 33.19 -31.82 -23.61
C PRO A 100 32.23 -32.42 -24.65
N THR A 101 32.09 -33.76 -24.67
CA THR A 101 31.11 -34.48 -25.51
C THR A 101 29.69 -34.42 -24.96
N LEU A 102 29.50 -34.47 -23.64
CA LEU A 102 28.19 -34.30 -22.99
C LEU A 102 27.72 -32.84 -23.10
N LEU A 103 28.60 -31.87 -22.90
CA LEU A 103 28.28 -30.44 -23.10
C LEU A 103 27.83 -30.17 -24.55
N LYS A 104 28.54 -30.72 -25.55
CA LYS A 104 28.15 -30.66 -26.97
C LYS A 104 26.87 -31.44 -27.31
N ARG A 105 26.43 -32.38 -26.46
CA ARG A 105 25.12 -33.04 -26.58
C ARG A 105 24.01 -32.14 -26.04
N ILE A 106 24.22 -31.56 -24.86
CA ILE A 106 23.25 -30.64 -24.22
C ILE A 106 23.05 -29.38 -25.08
N GLN A 107 24.12 -28.79 -25.62
CA GLN A 107 24.02 -27.65 -26.55
C GLN A 107 23.23 -27.99 -27.82
N ARG A 108 23.51 -29.13 -28.47
CA ARG A 108 22.73 -29.56 -29.66
C ARG A 108 21.26 -29.82 -29.32
N PHE A 109 20.99 -30.44 -28.17
CA PHE A 109 19.63 -30.67 -27.69
C PHE A 109 18.86 -29.35 -27.47
N ALA A 110 19.50 -28.36 -26.83
CA ALA A 110 18.93 -27.03 -26.63
C ALA A 110 18.75 -26.24 -27.95
N MET A 111 19.69 -26.35 -28.89
CA MET A 111 19.60 -25.70 -30.22
C MET A 111 18.42 -26.17 -31.06
N HIS A 112 17.88 -27.37 -30.81
CA HIS A 112 16.70 -27.90 -31.50
C HIS A 112 15.39 -27.69 -30.73
N GLY A 113 15.38 -26.78 -29.74
CA GLY A 113 14.18 -26.42 -28.96
C GLY A 113 14.01 -27.18 -27.65
N GLY A 114 14.93 -28.08 -27.30
CA GLY A 114 14.84 -28.90 -26.09
C GLY A 114 13.96 -30.15 -26.27
N PRO A 115 13.41 -30.71 -25.18
CA PRO A 115 12.48 -31.83 -25.27
C PRO A 115 11.16 -31.37 -25.88
N ASP A 116 10.52 -32.20 -26.71
CA ASP A 116 9.20 -31.88 -27.22
C ASP A 116 8.16 -31.88 -26.09
N LEU A 117 7.55 -30.72 -25.86
CA LEU A 117 6.52 -30.49 -24.85
C LEU A 117 5.09 -30.56 -25.44
N SER A 118 4.93 -31.07 -26.67
CA SER A 118 3.63 -31.27 -27.31
C SER A 118 2.65 -32.06 -26.43
N THR A 119 3.14 -33.07 -25.72
CA THR A 119 2.37 -33.91 -24.79
C THR A 119 1.80 -33.14 -23.60
N LEU A 120 2.44 -32.06 -23.14
CA LEU A 120 1.93 -31.19 -22.08
C LEU A 120 0.82 -30.23 -22.56
N ARG A 121 0.66 -30.03 -23.87
CA ARG A 121 -0.47 -29.25 -24.43
C ARG A 121 -1.78 -30.03 -24.46
N SER A 122 -1.75 -31.32 -24.18
CA SER A 122 -2.91 -32.23 -24.20
C SER A 122 -3.75 -32.19 -22.92
N TYR A 123 -3.43 -31.34 -21.94
CA TYR A 123 -4.23 -31.21 -20.72
C TYR A 123 -5.53 -30.46 -21.01
N TRP A 124 -6.52 -31.21 -21.49
CA TRP A 124 -7.84 -30.73 -21.86
C TRP A 124 -8.63 -30.35 -20.60
N SER A 125 -9.03 -29.07 -20.49
CA SER A 125 -10.04 -28.66 -19.50
C SER A 125 -11.40 -29.29 -19.87
N PRO A 126 -12.23 -29.71 -18.90
CA PRO A 126 -13.57 -30.21 -19.18
C PRO A 126 -14.43 -29.16 -19.93
N PRO A 127 -15.24 -29.57 -20.93
CA PRO A 127 -15.99 -28.63 -21.74
C PRO A 127 -17.36 -28.30 -21.12
N GLU A 128 -17.56 -27.05 -20.69
CA GLU A 128 -18.89 -26.44 -20.62
C GLU A 128 -18.87 -25.05 -21.26
N PHE A 129 -20.02 -24.66 -21.82
CA PHE A 129 -20.33 -23.43 -22.56
C PHE A 129 -19.71 -23.30 -23.97
N GLN A 130 -20.46 -23.83 -24.94
CA GLN A 130 -20.44 -23.32 -26.32
C GLN A 130 -20.95 -21.88 -26.35
N GLU A 131 -20.15 -20.95 -26.88
CA GLU A 131 -20.69 -19.78 -27.58
C GLU A 131 -20.26 -19.81 -29.05
N ASN A 132 -21.24 -19.62 -29.93
CA ASN A 132 -21.06 -19.74 -31.37
C ASN A 132 -20.35 -18.50 -31.93
N MET A 133 -19.18 -18.68 -32.55
CA MET A 133 -18.56 -17.68 -33.42
C MET A 133 -18.28 -18.27 -34.80
N THR A 134 -19.14 -17.94 -35.75
CA THR A 134 -19.00 -18.25 -37.17
C THR A 134 -17.77 -17.56 -37.77
N PRO A 135 -16.89 -18.26 -38.51
CA PRO A 135 -15.76 -17.64 -39.19
C PRO A 135 -16.19 -17.08 -40.55
N SER A 136 -16.29 -15.75 -40.65
CA SER A 136 -16.40 -15.07 -41.95
C SER A 136 -15.07 -15.15 -42.70
N GLN A 137 -15.01 -15.98 -43.75
CA GLN A 137 -13.91 -15.96 -44.71
C GLN A 137 -13.94 -14.68 -45.56
N PRO A 138 -12.77 -14.15 -45.93
CA PRO A 138 -12.58 -13.59 -47.26
C PRO A 138 -11.49 -14.35 -48.02
N SER A 139 -11.74 -14.61 -49.30
CA SER A 139 -10.87 -15.39 -50.18
C SER A 139 -10.05 -14.50 -51.14
N LEU A 140 -8.84 -14.97 -51.44
CA LEU A 140 -8.01 -14.69 -52.63
C LEU A 140 -7.19 -13.38 -52.74
N ASP A 141 -5.87 -13.61 -52.82
CA ASP A 141 -4.86 -13.01 -53.71
C ASP A 141 -4.76 -11.48 -53.90
N HIS A 142 -3.60 -10.90 -53.52
CA HIS A 142 -2.51 -10.74 -54.49
C HIS A 142 -1.11 -10.42 -53.89
N ARG A 143 -0.08 -10.99 -54.55
CA ARG A 143 1.35 -10.56 -54.66
C ARG A 143 2.22 -10.34 -53.41
N LYS A 144 3.22 -11.21 -53.31
CA LYS A 144 4.51 -10.98 -52.64
C LYS A 144 5.18 -9.69 -53.14
N THR A 145 5.58 -8.82 -52.22
CA THR A 145 6.74 -7.91 -52.38
C THR A 145 7.44 -7.83 -51.03
N GLY A 146 8.73 -8.17 -51.00
CA GLY A 146 9.50 -8.15 -49.75
C GLY A 146 9.88 -6.73 -49.33
N SER A 147 9.64 -6.40 -48.07
CA SER A 147 10.25 -5.27 -47.38
C SER A 147 10.77 -5.72 -46.02
N GLN A 148 12.05 -5.47 -45.76
CA GLN A 148 12.66 -5.74 -44.45
C GLN A 148 12.12 -4.71 -43.44
N SER A 149 11.09 -5.08 -42.69
CA SER A 149 10.72 -4.34 -41.48
C SER A 149 11.30 -5.05 -40.26
N LEU A 150 12.04 -4.33 -39.42
CA LEU A 150 12.50 -4.87 -38.14
C LEU A 150 11.29 -5.31 -37.33
N GLU A 151 11.18 -6.62 -37.06
CA GLU A 151 10.25 -7.15 -36.08
C GLU A 151 10.64 -6.64 -34.69
N LYS A 152 10.10 -5.46 -34.33
CA LYS A 152 9.91 -5.11 -32.93
C LYS A 152 8.93 -6.14 -32.37
N SER A 153 9.46 -7.15 -31.71
CA SER A 153 8.68 -8.04 -30.86
C SER A 153 7.88 -7.16 -29.90
N TYR A 154 6.57 -7.12 -30.09
CA TYR A 154 5.64 -6.52 -29.14
C TYR A 154 5.56 -7.42 -27.91
N ILE A 155 6.66 -7.48 -27.15
CA ILE A 155 6.62 -7.89 -25.75
C ILE A 155 5.70 -6.87 -25.10
N THR A 156 4.46 -7.29 -24.84
CA THR A 156 3.50 -6.51 -24.09
C THR A 156 4.13 -6.21 -22.74
N SER A 157 4.52 -4.95 -22.56
CA SER A 157 5.19 -4.46 -21.36
C SER A 157 4.23 -4.64 -20.19
N THR A 158 4.34 -5.79 -19.52
CA THR A 158 3.66 -6.07 -18.27
C THR A 158 3.97 -4.92 -17.33
N LYS A 159 2.91 -4.21 -16.88
CA LYS A 159 3.03 -3.08 -15.94
C LYS A 159 4.02 -3.46 -14.85
N SER A 160 4.91 -2.54 -14.49
CA SER A 160 5.97 -2.79 -13.52
C SER A 160 5.40 -3.54 -12.30
N THR A 161 5.96 -4.71 -11.98
CA THR A 161 5.66 -5.33 -10.68
C THR A 161 6.22 -4.42 -9.63
N GLY A 162 5.31 -3.79 -8.89
CA GLY A 162 5.61 -3.02 -7.69
C GLY A 162 6.09 -3.93 -6.55
N PRO A 163 6.31 -3.36 -5.36
CA PRO A 163 6.81 -4.09 -4.21
C PRO A 163 5.77 -5.07 -3.63
N TYR A 164 4.47 -4.80 -3.85
CA TYR A 164 3.36 -5.63 -3.39
C TYR A 164 3.21 -6.88 -4.26
N ASP A 165 3.67 -8.02 -3.76
CA ASP A 165 3.45 -9.36 -4.31
C ASP A 165 3.37 -10.40 -3.17
N ARG A 166 3.40 -11.70 -3.51
CA ARG A 166 3.31 -12.78 -2.50
C ARG A 166 4.48 -12.81 -1.51
N ALA A 167 5.65 -12.27 -1.85
CA ALA A 167 6.75 -12.14 -0.89
C ALA A 167 6.45 -11.01 0.12
N PHE A 168 5.86 -9.91 -0.34
CA PHE A 168 5.36 -8.85 0.54
C PHE A 168 4.26 -9.38 1.48
N GLU A 169 3.35 -10.22 0.97
CA GLU A 169 2.32 -10.88 1.77
C GLU A 169 2.90 -11.77 2.87
N GLN A 170 3.86 -12.63 2.53
CA GLN A 170 4.58 -13.46 3.52
C GLN A 170 5.26 -12.59 4.57
N HIS A 171 5.90 -11.49 4.17
CA HIS A 171 6.55 -10.54 5.08
C HIS A 171 5.57 -9.88 6.06
N LEU A 172 4.35 -9.54 5.62
CA LEU A 172 3.31 -9.04 6.52
C LEU A 172 2.96 -10.10 7.57
N ILE A 173 2.74 -11.34 7.15
CA ILE A 173 2.35 -12.47 8.03
C ILE A 173 3.47 -12.79 9.04
N ASP A 174 4.72 -12.90 8.58
CA ASP A 174 5.90 -13.17 9.41
C ASP A 174 6.11 -12.07 10.48
N HIS A 175 5.65 -10.84 10.21
CA HIS A 175 5.63 -9.70 11.14
C HIS A 175 4.26 -9.44 11.81
N HIS A 176 3.37 -10.44 11.86
CA HIS A 176 2.08 -10.38 12.55
C HIS A 176 1.09 -9.31 12.04
N ILE A 177 1.18 -8.94 10.76
CA ILE A 177 0.19 -8.12 10.05
C ILE A 177 -0.63 -9.06 9.17
N LEU A 178 -1.85 -9.39 9.61
CA LEU A 178 -2.66 -10.48 9.05
C LEU A 178 -3.63 -9.95 7.98
N PRO A 179 -3.47 -10.35 6.69
CA PRO A 179 -4.37 -9.95 5.61
C PRO A 179 -5.78 -10.53 5.75
N TYR A 180 -6.71 -9.97 4.97
CA TYR A 180 -8.06 -10.54 4.84
C TYR A 180 -8.00 -11.96 4.25
N GLY A 181 -8.66 -12.90 4.92
CA GLY A 181 -8.66 -14.31 4.53
C GLY A 181 -7.46 -15.12 5.06
N TYR A 182 -6.62 -14.52 5.92
CA TYR A 182 -5.62 -15.27 6.66
C TYR A 182 -6.27 -16.25 7.64
N GLU A 183 -5.69 -17.45 7.72
CA GLU A 183 -6.12 -18.57 8.56
C GLU A 183 -4.88 -19.14 9.28
N TYR A 184 -4.99 -19.39 10.58
CA TYR A 184 -3.92 -20.02 11.36
C TYR A 184 -3.79 -21.51 11.00
N SER A 185 -2.65 -22.12 11.34
CA SER A 185 -2.37 -23.54 11.08
C SER A 185 -3.31 -24.53 11.79
N ASP A 186 -4.12 -24.07 12.74
CA ASP A 186 -5.19 -24.83 13.40
C ASP A 186 -6.59 -24.56 12.82
N ASN A 187 -6.66 -23.98 11.62
CA ASN A 187 -7.87 -23.60 10.87
C ASN A 187 -8.77 -22.60 11.63
N LYS A 188 -8.18 -21.78 12.51
CA LYS A 188 -8.88 -20.65 13.13
C LYS A 188 -8.64 -19.37 12.35
N LEU A 189 -9.65 -18.53 12.29
CA LEU A 189 -9.52 -17.15 11.84
C LEU A 189 -8.98 -16.28 12.98
N PRO A 190 -8.24 -15.20 12.67
CA PRO A 190 -8.01 -14.10 13.60
C PRO A 190 -9.34 -13.58 14.18
N PRO A 191 -9.38 -13.14 15.45
CA PRO A 191 -10.58 -12.56 16.02
C PRO A 191 -11.01 -11.32 15.24
N GLU A 192 -12.33 -11.13 15.12
CA GLU A 192 -12.91 -9.90 14.60
C GLU A 192 -12.93 -8.81 15.69
N PRO A 193 -12.97 -7.52 15.33
CA PRO A 193 -13.01 -6.46 16.32
C PRO A 193 -14.37 -6.39 17.02
N ASP A 194 -14.37 -6.23 18.34
CA ASP A 194 -15.59 -6.25 19.19
C ASP A 194 -16.64 -5.21 18.75
N ASN A 195 -16.19 -4.04 18.26
CA ASN A 195 -17.05 -2.98 17.75
C ASN A 195 -17.52 -3.14 16.30
N ILE A 196 -17.35 -4.30 15.65
CA ILE A 196 -17.79 -4.53 14.26
C ILE A 196 -19.27 -4.20 14.02
N GLY A 197 -20.15 -4.51 14.98
CA GLY A 197 -21.57 -4.17 14.92
C GLY A 197 -21.83 -2.66 14.95
N ILE A 198 -21.10 -1.91 15.80
CA ILE A 198 -21.19 -0.45 15.90
C ILE A 198 -20.69 0.21 14.60
N ILE A 199 -19.62 -0.34 14.00
CA ILE A 199 -19.13 0.11 12.70
C ILE A 199 -20.19 -0.12 11.63
N LEU A 200 -20.75 -1.32 11.51
CA LEU A 200 -21.80 -1.63 10.54
C LEU A 200 -23.03 -0.73 10.70
N GLU A 201 -23.53 -0.54 11.92
CA GLU A 201 -24.65 0.37 12.22
C GLU A 201 -24.34 1.81 11.80
N ALA A 202 -23.14 2.31 12.09
CA ALA A 202 -22.71 3.64 11.67
C ALA A 202 -22.64 3.76 10.14
N LEU A 203 -22.07 2.75 9.44
CA LEU A 203 -21.97 2.73 7.98
C LEU A 203 -23.36 2.72 7.30
N GLU A 204 -24.38 2.13 7.90
CA GLU A 204 -25.72 2.01 7.30
C GLU A 204 -26.67 3.19 7.56
N GLN A 205 -26.29 4.17 8.39
CA GLN A 205 -27.14 5.33 8.70
C GLN A 205 -27.55 6.12 7.45
N PRO A 206 -28.86 6.30 7.16
CA PRO A 206 -29.32 7.00 5.96
C PRO A 206 -28.81 8.45 5.85
N ARG A 207 -28.28 8.83 4.69
CA ARG A 207 -27.78 10.20 4.43
C ARG A 207 -28.73 11.04 3.56
N PRO A 208 -29.18 12.23 4.04
CA PRO A 208 -29.93 13.18 3.22
C PRO A 208 -29.20 13.61 1.93
N SER A 209 -27.86 13.68 1.95
CA SER A 209 -27.01 14.02 0.79
C SER A 209 -26.96 12.94 -0.30
N LEU A 210 -27.70 11.84 -0.12
CA LEU A 210 -27.91 10.76 -1.08
C LEU A 210 -29.42 10.45 -1.27
N SER A 211 -30.30 11.37 -0.85
CA SER A 211 -31.72 11.33 -1.19
C SER A 211 -31.94 11.57 -2.69
N ILE A 212 -33.04 11.04 -3.23
CA ILE A 212 -33.36 11.14 -4.68
C ILE A 212 -33.49 12.60 -5.16
N SER A 213 -33.84 13.54 -4.28
CA SER A 213 -33.89 14.97 -4.58
C SER A 213 -32.52 15.64 -4.70
N THR A 214 -31.48 15.03 -4.11
CA THR A 214 -30.10 15.56 -4.06
C THR A 214 -29.17 14.79 -5.00
N PHE A 215 -29.44 13.52 -5.25
CA PHE A 215 -28.71 12.67 -6.18
C PHE A 215 -29.72 11.90 -7.05
N SER A 216 -29.80 12.23 -8.33
CA SER A 216 -30.86 11.72 -9.21
C SER A 216 -30.47 10.40 -9.92
N ASN A 217 -31.47 9.76 -10.54
CA ASN A 217 -31.20 8.66 -11.49
C ASN A 217 -30.33 9.09 -12.69
N ALA A 218 -30.31 10.38 -13.06
CA ALA A 218 -29.42 10.87 -14.10
C ALA A 218 -27.97 10.95 -13.61
N ASP A 219 -27.75 11.34 -12.35
CA ASP A 219 -26.42 11.37 -11.72
C ASP A 219 -25.86 9.95 -11.53
N PHE A 220 -26.72 8.99 -11.16
CA PHE A 220 -26.35 7.57 -11.13
C PHE A 220 -25.93 7.05 -12.51
N ARG A 221 -26.69 7.34 -13.57
CA ARG A 221 -26.32 6.96 -14.95
C ARG A 221 -25.00 7.61 -15.38
N LYS A 222 -24.78 8.87 -15.01
CA LYS A 222 -23.51 9.58 -15.25
C LYS A 222 -22.35 8.90 -14.51
N PHE A 223 -22.54 8.48 -13.26
CA PHE A 223 -21.55 7.69 -12.51
C PHE A 223 -21.22 6.37 -13.22
N GLN A 224 -22.23 5.60 -13.66
CA GLN A 224 -22.02 4.35 -14.41
C GLN A 224 -21.22 4.59 -15.70
N GLN A 225 -21.57 5.62 -16.48
CA GLN A 225 -20.86 6.00 -17.70
C GLN A 225 -19.42 6.42 -17.41
N THR A 226 -19.18 7.26 -16.40
CA THR A 226 -17.83 7.68 -16.00
C THR A 226 -16.98 6.47 -15.57
N ASN A 227 -17.55 5.51 -14.84
CA ASN A 227 -16.86 4.27 -14.49
C ASN A 227 -16.50 3.41 -15.71
N ALA A 228 -17.40 3.25 -16.69
CA ALA A 228 -17.11 2.52 -17.92
C ALA A 228 -16.02 3.19 -18.78
N HIS A 229 -15.95 4.52 -18.75
CA HIS A 229 -14.97 5.30 -19.51
C HIS A 229 -13.60 5.41 -18.85
N ALA A 230 -13.49 5.36 -17.52
CA ALA A 230 -12.21 5.46 -16.82
C ALA A 230 -11.24 4.32 -17.23
N LYS A 231 -9.99 4.66 -17.58
CA LYS A 231 -8.99 3.67 -18.06
C LYS A 231 -7.79 3.49 -17.12
N LYS A 232 -7.53 4.46 -16.25
CA LYS A 232 -6.41 4.47 -15.30
C LYS A 232 -6.88 4.81 -13.89
N GLU A 233 -6.10 4.40 -12.91
CA GLU A 233 -6.27 4.67 -11.47
C GLU A 233 -6.54 6.16 -11.18
N ARG A 234 -5.69 7.04 -11.72
CA ARG A 234 -5.83 8.50 -11.64
C ARG A 234 -7.17 9.01 -12.18
N ASP A 235 -7.73 8.37 -13.20
CA ASP A 235 -8.96 8.81 -13.85
C ASP A 235 -10.14 8.49 -12.90
N VAL A 236 -10.10 7.33 -12.23
CA VAL A 236 -11.04 6.94 -11.18
C VAL A 236 -10.95 7.88 -9.98
N VAL A 237 -9.75 8.14 -9.47
CA VAL A 237 -9.51 9.09 -8.35
C VAL A 237 -10.04 10.49 -8.70
N ALA A 238 -9.83 10.97 -9.92
CA ALA A 238 -10.23 12.33 -10.31
C ALA A 238 -11.71 12.49 -10.67
N THR A 239 -12.41 11.42 -11.08
CA THR A 239 -13.77 11.55 -11.68
C THR A 239 -14.86 10.71 -11.01
N ILE A 240 -14.50 9.67 -10.27
CA ILE A 240 -15.45 8.72 -9.67
C ILE A 240 -15.50 8.89 -8.16
N ILE A 241 -14.33 8.94 -7.51
CA ILE A 241 -14.23 9.10 -6.05
C ILE A 241 -14.96 10.37 -5.56
N PRO A 242 -14.87 11.55 -6.21
CA PRO A 242 -15.61 12.74 -5.77
C PRO A 242 -17.15 12.55 -5.76
N THR A 243 -17.70 11.67 -6.60
CA THR A 243 -19.14 11.36 -6.59
C THR A 243 -19.51 10.46 -5.40
N ILE A 244 -18.65 9.51 -5.05
CA ILE A 244 -18.81 8.63 -3.88
C ILE A 244 -18.65 9.45 -2.59
N GLU A 245 -17.54 10.18 -2.49
CA GLU A 245 -17.18 11.05 -1.36
C GLU A 245 -18.18 12.18 -1.12
N GLY A 246 -18.67 12.83 -2.18
CA GLY A 246 -19.55 13.99 -2.06
C GLY A 246 -18.80 15.26 -1.61
N GLU A 247 -19.50 16.14 -0.90
CA GLU A 247 -18.91 17.39 -0.41
C GLU A 247 -18.15 17.18 0.90
N LEU A 248 -16.83 17.38 0.86
CA LEU A 248 -15.95 17.34 2.04
C LEU A 248 -16.00 18.65 2.82
N VAL A 249 -16.27 18.56 4.12
CA VAL A 249 -16.27 19.71 5.05
C VAL A 249 -14.88 20.34 5.19
N ASP A 250 -13.80 19.55 5.17
CA ASP A 250 -12.43 20.07 5.30
C ASP A 250 -11.42 19.34 4.41
N ARG A 251 -11.12 19.94 3.25
CA ARG A 251 -10.13 19.41 2.31
C ARG A 251 -8.68 19.41 2.86
N LYS A 252 -8.39 20.12 3.96
CA LYS A 252 -7.06 20.07 4.61
C LYS A 252 -6.84 18.81 5.44
N CYS A 253 -7.91 18.10 5.80
CA CYS A 253 -7.83 16.81 6.47
C CYS A 253 -7.54 15.64 5.51
N VAL A 254 -7.53 15.89 4.20
CA VAL A 254 -7.39 14.87 3.15
C VAL A 254 -6.09 15.06 2.38
N SER A 255 -5.42 13.97 2.05
CA SER A 255 -4.18 13.96 1.27
C SER A 255 -4.06 12.63 0.51
N GLY A 256 -3.19 12.54 -0.49
CA GLY A 256 -3.14 11.36 -1.37
C GLY A 256 -1.89 11.28 -2.24
N GLY A 257 -1.41 10.05 -2.48
CA GLY A 257 -0.16 9.82 -3.22
C GLY A 257 1.09 10.36 -2.50
N ILE A 258 1.04 10.46 -1.17
CA ILE A 258 2.13 10.94 -0.32
C ILE A 258 2.65 9.75 0.48
N PRO A 259 3.85 9.23 0.18
CA PRO A 259 4.39 8.08 0.90
C PRO A 259 4.72 8.45 2.35
N PHE A 260 4.40 7.55 3.28
CA PHE A 260 4.46 7.72 4.73
C PHE A 260 5.90 7.65 5.30
N THR A 261 6.82 8.39 4.68
CA THR A 261 8.27 8.39 4.95
C THR A 261 8.69 8.90 6.33
N ASN A 262 7.77 9.50 7.10
CA ASN A 262 8.02 9.90 8.49
C ASN A 262 7.51 8.86 9.51
N LEU A 263 6.70 7.89 9.08
CA LEU A 263 6.29 6.81 9.99
C LEU A 263 7.42 5.82 10.22
N GLU A 264 7.51 5.32 11.44
CA GLU A 264 8.33 4.16 11.83
C GLU A 264 7.82 2.93 11.09
N HIS A 265 8.71 1.98 10.82
CA HIS A 265 8.34 0.71 10.22
C HIS A 265 7.42 -0.10 11.14
N LEU A 266 6.53 -0.91 10.57
CA LEU A 266 5.79 -1.94 11.32
C LEU A 266 6.60 -3.23 11.46
N THR A 267 7.62 -3.40 10.62
CA THR A 267 8.44 -4.61 10.48
C THR A 267 9.92 -4.29 10.76
N ASP A 268 10.80 -5.21 10.40
CA ASP A 268 12.27 -5.11 10.33
C ASP A 268 12.89 -3.88 9.62
N GLY A 269 12.10 -3.08 8.88
CA GLY A 269 12.59 -1.91 8.14
C GLY A 269 12.92 -2.13 6.67
N THR A 270 12.60 -3.30 6.11
CA THR A 270 12.90 -3.65 4.72
C THR A 270 11.76 -3.36 3.75
N LEU A 271 10.56 -3.08 4.25
CA LEU A 271 9.40 -2.71 3.44
C LEU A 271 9.45 -1.26 2.95
N VAL A 272 8.76 -1.02 1.83
CA VAL A 272 8.48 0.33 1.32
C VAL A 272 7.55 1.09 2.31
N PRO A 273 7.49 2.44 2.25
CA PRO A 273 6.56 3.18 3.09
C PRO A 273 5.13 2.97 2.60
N GLY A 274 4.16 3.02 3.52
CA GLY A 274 2.73 3.07 3.17
C GLY A 274 2.45 4.23 2.22
N ASN A 275 1.56 4.03 1.25
CA ASN A 275 1.28 5.01 0.20
C ASN A 275 -0.15 4.86 -0.33
N PRO A 276 -1.14 5.33 0.46
CA PRO A 276 -2.55 5.35 0.05
C PRO A 276 -2.83 6.37 -1.05
N ASP A 277 -3.76 6.02 -1.95
CA ASP A 277 -4.24 6.93 -3.00
C ASP A 277 -4.96 8.14 -2.38
N LEU A 278 -5.75 7.92 -1.33
CA LEU A 278 -6.27 8.97 -0.44
C LEU A 278 -6.26 8.49 1.02
N PHE A 279 -5.99 9.42 1.95
CA PHE A 279 -6.05 9.21 3.39
C PHE A 279 -6.63 10.43 4.11
N TYR A 280 -7.29 10.19 5.24
CA TYR A 280 -8.04 11.18 6.00
C TYR A 280 -7.56 11.19 7.45
N GLY A 281 -7.10 12.36 7.90
CA GLY A 281 -6.54 12.57 9.23
C GLY A 281 -7.08 13.84 9.89
N ALA A 282 -6.42 14.28 10.95
CA ALA A 282 -6.67 15.55 11.63
C ALA A 282 -5.68 16.63 11.17
N ARG A 283 -6.03 17.90 11.35
CA ARG A 283 -5.06 18.99 11.15
C ARG A 283 -4.00 19.00 12.26
N PRO A 284 -2.74 19.36 11.97
CA PRO A 284 -1.67 19.39 12.97
C PRO A 284 -1.98 20.23 14.21
N GLU A 285 -2.72 21.34 14.09
CA GLU A 285 -3.09 22.20 15.21
C GLU A 285 -4.09 21.58 16.20
N GLN A 286 -4.80 20.50 15.82
CA GLN A 286 -5.75 19.83 16.71
C GLN A 286 -5.08 19.05 17.86
N LEU A 287 -3.82 18.62 17.68
CA LEU A 287 -3.08 17.86 18.68
C LEU A 287 -1.95 18.68 19.30
N ASP A 288 -1.80 18.59 20.62
CA ASP A 288 -0.74 19.25 21.38
C ASP A 288 0.65 19.02 20.76
N ARG A 289 1.47 20.08 20.79
CA ARG A 289 2.77 20.11 20.11
C ARG A 289 3.76 19.12 20.71
N ASN A 290 3.68 18.81 22.00
CA ASN A 290 4.58 17.86 22.64
C ASN A 290 4.15 16.43 22.35
N ILE A 291 2.85 16.13 22.31
CA ILE A 291 2.34 14.83 21.87
C ILE A 291 2.77 14.56 20.41
N ARG A 292 2.60 15.54 19.51
CA ARG A 292 3.05 15.43 18.11
C ARG A 292 4.56 15.21 17.94
N LYS A 293 5.37 15.76 18.83
CA LYS A 293 6.83 15.50 18.84
C LYS A 293 7.13 14.09 19.35
N GLN A 294 6.48 13.67 20.42
CA GLN A 294 6.74 12.39 21.09
C GLN A 294 6.27 11.19 20.24
N LEU A 295 5.07 11.26 19.68
CA LEU A 295 4.47 10.19 18.88
C LEU A 295 4.73 10.36 17.37
N GLY A 296 5.65 11.25 16.97
CA GLY A 296 5.82 11.69 15.59
C GLY A 296 6.01 10.53 14.60
N GLY A 297 6.81 9.54 14.97
CA GLY A 297 7.04 8.32 14.19
C GLY A 297 5.84 7.38 14.10
N GLN A 298 4.85 7.46 14.99
CA GLN A 298 3.63 6.64 14.89
C GLN A 298 2.46 7.37 14.22
N ILE A 299 2.37 8.71 14.33
CA ILE A 299 1.15 9.44 13.95
C ILE A 299 1.34 10.52 12.86
N VAL A 300 2.56 10.91 12.49
CA VAL A 300 2.79 11.98 11.50
C VAL A 300 3.27 11.35 10.19
N PRO A 301 2.45 11.29 9.12
CA PRO A 301 2.80 10.53 7.92
C PRO A 301 4.02 11.05 7.15
N SER A 302 4.18 12.39 7.12
CA SER A 302 5.18 13.08 6.31
C SER A 302 5.82 14.22 7.09
N THR A 303 7.08 14.55 6.76
CA THR A 303 7.77 15.72 7.30
C THR A 303 7.24 17.06 6.75
N GLN A 304 6.26 17.04 5.83
CA GLN A 304 5.55 18.24 5.38
C GLN A 304 4.50 18.64 6.44
N HIS A 305 4.81 19.71 7.17
CA HIS A 305 4.09 20.10 8.39
C HIS A 305 2.68 20.68 8.18
N ASP A 306 2.27 20.89 6.93
CA ASP A 306 0.96 21.37 6.51
C ASP A 306 -0.04 20.24 6.20
N LEU A 307 0.42 18.99 6.13
CA LEU A 307 -0.40 17.81 5.85
C LEU A 307 -1.12 17.27 7.10
N SER A 308 -2.16 16.46 6.87
CA SER A 308 -2.92 15.81 7.94
C SER A 308 -2.10 14.76 8.69
N ILE A 309 -2.40 14.64 10.00
CA ILE A 309 -1.80 13.70 10.94
C ILE A 309 -2.83 12.68 11.43
N ILE A 310 -2.37 11.58 12.03
CA ILE A 310 -3.19 10.50 12.59
C ILE A 310 -4.19 9.99 11.53
N PRO A 311 -3.74 9.49 10.37
CA PRO A 311 -4.67 8.95 9.39
C PRO A 311 -5.29 7.65 9.93
N ASN A 312 -6.62 7.54 9.86
CA ASN A 312 -7.34 6.33 10.27
C ASN A 312 -8.53 6.00 9.35
N PHE A 313 -8.62 6.68 8.20
CA PHE A 313 -9.41 6.22 7.06
C PHE A 313 -8.54 6.28 5.81
N PHE A 314 -8.56 5.21 5.01
CA PHE A 314 -7.74 5.05 3.81
C PHE A 314 -8.58 4.61 2.62
N LEU A 315 -8.16 5.01 1.43
CA LEU A 315 -8.68 4.52 0.16
C LEU A 315 -7.52 4.09 -0.74
N GLN A 316 -7.63 2.86 -1.24
CA GLN A 316 -6.86 2.33 -2.35
C GLN A 316 -7.77 2.17 -3.57
N VAL A 317 -7.40 2.77 -4.68
CA VAL A 317 -8.15 2.74 -5.94
C VAL A 317 -7.43 1.83 -6.91
N LYS A 318 -8.15 1.08 -7.74
CA LYS A 318 -7.56 0.39 -8.88
C LYS A 318 -8.37 0.66 -10.15
N GLY A 319 -7.67 1.02 -11.22
CA GLY A 319 -8.27 1.12 -12.55
C GLY A 319 -8.65 -0.26 -13.11
N PRO A 320 -9.32 -0.35 -14.28
CA PRO A 320 -9.90 -1.61 -14.78
C PRO A 320 -8.92 -2.76 -15.04
N GLY A 321 -7.63 -2.44 -15.23
CA GLY A 321 -6.54 -3.43 -15.32
C GLY A 321 -5.54 -3.31 -14.16
N GLY A 322 -6.00 -2.85 -12.99
CA GLY A 322 -5.27 -2.99 -11.73
C GLY A 322 -5.48 -4.40 -11.16
N ARG A 323 -4.69 -4.78 -10.16
CA ARG A 323 -4.83 -6.08 -9.50
C ARG A 323 -5.47 -5.90 -8.13
N MET A 324 -6.45 -6.74 -7.81
CA MET A 324 -7.15 -6.72 -6.51
C MET A 324 -6.27 -7.27 -5.38
N ASP A 325 -5.41 -8.24 -5.64
CA ASP A 325 -4.45 -8.77 -4.66
C ASP A 325 -3.49 -7.68 -4.16
N VAL A 326 -2.91 -6.89 -5.06
CA VAL A 326 -2.09 -5.72 -4.75
C VAL A 326 -2.88 -4.71 -3.91
N ALA A 327 -4.15 -4.45 -4.25
CA ALA A 327 -4.98 -3.52 -3.48
C ALA A 327 -5.26 -4.00 -2.04
N LEU A 328 -5.45 -5.32 -1.85
CA LEU A 328 -5.64 -5.92 -0.53
C LEU A 328 -4.37 -5.79 0.33
N LEU A 329 -3.19 -6.07 -0.23
CA LEU A 329 -1.91 -5.90 0.48
C LEU A 329 -1.65 -4.43 0.85
N GLN A 330 -1.89 -3.51 -0.07
CA GLN A 330 -1.78 -2.07 0.18
C GLN A 330 -2.76 -1.63 1.28
N ALA A 331 -4.04 -2.00 1.16
CA ALA A 331 -5.08 -1.64 2.12
C ALA A 331 -4.79 -2.18 3.52
N CYS A 332 -4.28 -3.42 3.62
CA CYS A 332 -3.86 -4.05 4.87
C CYS A 332 -2.72 -3.27 5.54
N TYR A 333 -1.65 -2.99 4.80
CA TYR A 333 -0.46 -2.31 5.34
C TYR A 333 -0.75 -0.85 5.72
N ASP A 334 -1.43 -0.09 4.86
CA ASP A 334 -1.84 1.30 5.18
C ASP A 334 -2.82 1.33 6.37
N GLY A 335 -3.78 0.39 6.41
CA GLY A 335 -4.73 0.25 7.51
C GLY A 335 -4.08 -0.11 8.85
N ALA A 336 -3.03 -0.95 8.84
CA ALA A 336 -2.24 -1.30 10.02
C ALA A 336 -1.41 -0.10 10.52
N LEU A 337 -0.85 0.71 9.61
CA LEU A 337 -0.17 1.97 9.97
C LEU A 337 -1.13 2.93 10.69
N GLY A 338 -2.38 3.04 10.22
CA GLY A 338 -3.42 3.83 10.90
C GLY A 338 -3.93 3.22 12.22
N ALA A 339 -4.02 1.89 12.30
CA ALA A 339 -4.38 1.19 13.53
C ALA A 339 -3.32 1.42 14.62
N ARG A 340 -2.02 1.35 14.26
CA ARG A 340 -0.93 1.74 15.16
C ARG A 340 -1.04 3.21 15.57
N ALA A 341 -1.31 4.12 14.64
CA ALA A 341 -1.42 5.55 14.94
C ALA A 341 -2.52 5.83 15.98
N MET A 342 -3.70 5.22 15.82
CA MET A 342 -4.80 5.31 16.78
C MET A 342 -4.45 4.68 18.13
N HIS A 343 -3.88 3.47 18.13
CA HIS A 343 -3.47 2.76 19.35
C HIS A 343 -2.42 3.53 20.16
N SER A 344 -1.40 4.10 19.51
CA SER A 344 -0.38 4.94 20.14
C SER A 344 -0.96 6.22 20.75
N LEU A 345 -1.99 6.80 20.12
CA LEU A 345 -2.67 7.99 20.62
C LEU A 345 -3.61 7.67 21.80
N GLN A 346 -4.37 6.57 21.74
CA GLN A 346 -5.23 6.10 22.82
C GLN A 346 -4.43 5.68 24.06
N SER A 347 -3.28 5.05 23.85
CA SER A 347 -2.34 4.68 24.92
C SER A 347 -1.53 5.86 25.46
N TYR A 348 -1.70 7.09 24.92
CA TYR A 348 -0.87 8.23 25.31
C TYR A 348 -0.99 8.55 26.80
N GLY A 349 0.12 8.38 27.51
CA GLY A 349 0.24 8.72 28.92
C GLY A 349 -0.35 7.70 29.90
N GLN A 350 -0.79 6.55 29.40
CA GLN A 350 -1.16 5.38 30.20
C GLN A 350 0.09 4.63 30.69
N PRO A 351 0.02 3.84 31.78
CA PRO A 351 1.14 3.04 32.27
C PRO A 351 1.44 1.84 31.37
N THR A 352 0.43 1.31 30.68
CA THR A 352 0.51 0.19 29.75
C THR A 352 -0.30 0.51 28.49
N PRO A 353 0.04 -0.05 27.31
CA PRO A 353 -0.78 0.10 26.10
C PRO A 353 -2.21 -0.44 26.29
N ILE A 354 -3.19 0.17 25.63
CA ILE A 354 -4.61 -0.22 25.73
C ILE A 354 -4.97 -1.12 24.54
N TYR A 355 -5.20 -2.41 24.83
CA TYR A 355 -5.84 -3.34 23.90
C TYR A 355 -7.27 -3.61 24.37
N ASN A 356 -8.26 -3.25 23.56
CA ASN A 356 -9.69 -3.41 23.83
C ASN A 356 -10.43 -4.13 22.69
N ASN A 357 -9.69 -4.86 21.85
CA ASN A 357 -10.16 -5.56 20.65
C ASN A 357 -11.00 -4.71 19.67
N ASN A 358 -10.96 -3.37 19.74
CA ASN A 358 -11.76 -2.53 18.86
C ASN A 358 -10.96 -2.01 17.66
N ALA A 359 -11.62 -1.95 16.51
CA ALA A 359 -11.08 -1.24 15.37
C ALA A 359 -11.31 0.27 15.51
N TYR A 360 -10.30 1.03 15.11
CA TYR A 360 -10.38 2.50 14.98
C TYR A 360 -9.79 2.99 13.66
N SER A 361 -9.36 2.07 12.79
CA SER A 361 -8.82 2.32 11.46
C SER A 361 -9.72 1.62 10.43
N LEU A 362 -10.17 2.37 9.42
CA LEU A 362 -10.90 1.83 8.28
C LEU A 362 -10.06 1.95 7.02
N THR A 363 -10.05 0.90 6.20
CA THR A 363 -9.38 0.91 4.90
C THR A 363 -10.38 0.47 3.83
N THR A 364 -10.35 1.14 2.69
CA THR A 364 -11.36 0.98 1.64
C THR A 364 -10.70 0.72 0.30
N ILE A 365 -11.32 -0.14 -0.51
CA ILE A 365 -10.86 -0.46 -1.86
C ILE A 365 -11.97 -0.12 -2.84
N TYR A 366 -11.66 0.69 -3.87
CA TYR A 366 -12.52 0.87 -5.02
C TYR A 366 -11.88 0.26 -6.28
N HIS A 367 -12.55 -0.72 -6.88
CA HIS A 367 -12.10 -1.39 -8.10
C HIS A 367 -13.30 -1.81 -8.96
N CYS A 368 -13.28 -1.45 -10.24
CA CYS A 368 -14.28 -1.86 -11.24
C CYS A 368 -15.75 -1.71 -10.78
N GLY A 369 -16.13 -0.55 -10.24
CA GLY A 369 -17.49 -0.32 -9.75
C GLY A 369 -17.82 -0.94 -8.39
N THR A 370 -16.91 -1.70 -7.78
CA THR A 370 -17.11 -2.30 -6.45
C THR A 370 -16.34 -1.52 -5.39
N LEU A 371 -17.06 -1.12 -4.33
CA LEU A 371 -16.47 -0.62 -3.09
C LEU A 371 -16.40 -1.76 -2.07
N ARG A 372 -15.27 -1.89 -1.39
CA ARG A 372 -15.06 -2.76 -0.22
C ARG A 372 -14.59 -1.92 0.95
N ILE A 373 -15.11 -2.19 2.15
CA ILE A 373 -14.65 -1.58 3.40
C ILE A 373 -14.15 -2.69 4.32
N PHE A 374 -13.01 -2.44 4.96
CA PHE A 374 -12.37 -3.30 5.95
C PHE A 374 -12.07 -2.47 7.19
N ALA A 375 -12.09 -3.12 8.35
CA ALA A 375 -11.62 -2.56 9.60
C ALA A 375 -10.27 -3.17 9.96
N VAL A 376 -9.36 -2.35 10.51
CA VAL A 376 -8.06 -2.81 11.00
C VAL A 376 -7.91 -2.47 12.47
N HIS A 377 -7.54 -3.47 13.27
CA HIS A 377 -7.41 -3.35 14.72
C HIS A 377 -6.11 -4.01 15.23
N PRO A 378 -5.54 -3.49 16.32
CA PRO A 378 -4.42 -4.14 17.00
C PRO A 378 -4.91 -5.23 17.96
N LEU A 379 -4.15 -6.31 18.03
CA LEU A 379 -4.24 -7.32 19.08
C LEU A 379 -3.03 -7.22 20.01
N PRO A 380 -3.17 -7.58 21.30
CA PRO A 380 -2.05 -7.60 22.22
C PRO A 380 -0.96 -8.57 21.72
N PRO A 381 0.32 -8.29 21.99
CA PRO A 381 1.40 -9.25 21.77
C PRO A 381 1.12 -10.58 22.48
N ALA A 382 1.43 -11.70 21.82
CA ALA A 382 1.29 -13.04 22.43
C ALA A 382 2.26 -13.27 23.61
N GLU A 383 3.37 -12.54 23.63
CA GLU A 383 4.40 -12.54 24.67
C GLU A 383 4.80 -11.08 24.93
N SER A 384 5.14 -10.73 26.18
CA SER A 384 5.33 -9.35 26.65
C SER A 384 6.36 -8.51 25.88
N ASP A 385 7.30 -9.15 25.16
CA ASP A 385 8.39 -8.49 24.43
C ASP A 385 8.18 -8.49 22.90
N ARG A 386 7.04 -8.97 22.38
CA ARG A 386 6.73 -8.97 20.94
C ARG A 386 6.00 -7.71 20.48
N GLN A 387 6.04 -7.46 19.17
CA GLN A 387 5.22 -6.43 18.52
C GLN A 387 3.73 -6.79 18.58
N PRO A 388 2.81 -5.81 18.60
CA PRO A 388 1.38 -6.07 18.45
C PRO A 388 1.07 -6.69 17.10
N CYS A 389 0.08 -7.57 17.08
CA CYS A 389 -0.49 -8.11 15.85
C CYS A 389 -1.53 -7.11 15.29
N PHE A 390 -1.68 -7.04 13.96
CA PHE A 390 -2.71 -6.22 13.30
C PHE A 390 -3.56 -7.09 12.38
N VAL A 391 -4.89 -7.00 12.51
CA VAL A 391 -5.82 -7.84 11.74
C VAL A 391 -6.69 -6.99 10.84
N MET A 392 -6.75 -7.32 9.54
CA MET A 392 -7.68 -6.70 8.59
C MET A 392 -8.94 -7.56 8.39
N THR A 393 -10.04 -7.14 9.02
CA THR A 393 -11.35 -7.81 8.91
C THR A 393 -12.20 -7.15 7.82
N HIS A 394 -12.84 -7.95 6.96
CA HIS A 394 -13.77 -7.44 5.95
C HIS A 394 -15.10 -7.06 6.59
N ILE A 395 -15.60 -5.86 6.30
CA ILE A 395 -16.85 -5.35 6.87
C ILE A 395 -18.01 -5.60 5.91
N LYS A 396 -17.92 -5.04 4.69
CA LYS A 396 -18.97 -5.17 3.67
C LYS A 396 -18.47 -4.75 2.29
N SER A 397 -19.22 -5.08 1.25
CA SER A 397 -18.96 -4.67 -0.13
C SER A 397 -20.23 -4.29 -0.86
N TRP A 398 -20.12 -3.38 -1.83
CA TRP A 398 -21.24 -2.91 -2.66
C TRP A 398 -20.82 -2.84 -4.13
N ILE A 399 -21.62 -3.45 -5.00
CA ILE A 399 -21.47 -3.33 -6.46
C ILE A 399 -22.15 -2.02 -6.88
N MET A 400 -21.48 -0.91 -6.66
CA MET A 400 -22.03 0.44 -6.81
C MET A 400 -22.46 0.78 -8.24
N THR A 401 -22.04 0.02 -9.24
CA THR A 401 -22.47 0.20 -10.64
C THR A 401 -23.66 -0.65 -11.06
N GLY A 402 -24.15 -1.57 -10.20
CA GLY A 402 -25.26 -2.47 -10.54
C GLY A 402 -26.59 -1.74 -10.65
N ASP A 403 -26.98 -1.02 -9.60
CA ASP A 403 -28.24 -0.29 -9.51
C ASP A 403 -28.14 0.93 -8.57
N TYR A 404 -29.16 1.80 -8.61
CA TYR A 404 -29.19 3.03 -7.82
C TYR A 404 -29.12 2.79 -6.31
N LYS A 405 -29.80 1.74 -5.79
CA LYS A 405 -29.81 1.41 -4.36
C LYS A 405 -28.44 0.89 -3.93
N SER A 406 -27.80 0.03 -4.73
CA SER A 406 -26.44 -0.44 -4.48
C SER A 406 -25.41 0.70 -4.50
N PHE A 407 -25.55 1.68 -5.40
CA PHE A 407 -24.77 2.92 -5.35
C PHE A 407 -25.04 3.71 -4.06
N GLN A 408 -26.32 3.96 -3.75
CA GLN A 408 -26.74 4.77 -2.61
C GLN A 408 -26.21 4.17 -1.30
N GLN A 409 -26.30 2.86 -1.13
CA GLN A 409 -25.77 2.16 0.05
C GLN A 409 -24.24 2.23 0.14
N GLY A 410 -23.51 1.99 -0.96
CA GLY A 410 -22.05 2.08 -0.98
C GLY A 410 -21.52 3.49 -0.71
N ALA A 411 -22.15 4.52 -1.30
CA ALA A 411 -21.80 5.92 -1.05
C ALA A 411 -22.19 6.37 0.36
N THR A 412 -23.31 5.86 0.89
CA THR A 412 -23.73 6.10 2.29
C THR A 412 -22.67 5.54 3.25
N ALA A 413 -22.28 4.27 3.07
CA ALA A 413 -21.24 3.63 3.87
C ALA A 413 -19.89 4.35 3.77
N TYR A 414 -19.45 4.75 2.57
CA TYR A 414 -18.18 5.50 2.42
C TYR A 414 -18.21 6.80 3.23
N ARG A 415 -19.25 7.63 3.07
CA ARG A 415 -19.40 8.92 3.77
C ARG A 415 -19.59 8.74 5.28
N ASN A 416 -20.33 7.73 5.71
CA ASN A 416 -20.47 7.38 7.13
C ASN A 416 -19.15 6.92 7.74
N GLY A 417 -18.37 6.11 7.03
CA GLY A 417 -17.07 5.64 7.49
C GLY A 417 -16.06 6.77 7.66
N LEU A 418 -16.09 7.79 6.79
CA LEU A 418 -15.30 9.01 6.94
C LEU A 418 -15.63 9.76 8.24
N ASP A 419 -16.92 10.01 8.49
CA ASP A 419 -17.38 10.76 9.67
C ASP A 419 -17.16 9.96 10.96
N TRP A 420 -17.42 8.65 10.95
CA TRP A 420 -17.16 7.76 12.08
C TRP A 420 -15.67 7.70 12.41
N ALA A 421 -14.79 7.47 11.42
CA ALA A 421 -13.35 7.43 11.64
C ALA A 421 -12.83 8.79 12.14
N LYS A 422 -13.37 9.91 11.63
CA LYS A 422 -13.10 11.26 12.13
C LYS A 422 -13.52 11.42 13.59
N GLN A 423 -14.71 10.97 13.97
CA GLN A 423 -15.18 11.05 15.36
C GLN A 423 -14.24 10.28 16.31
N GLN A 424 -13.93 9.01 16.00
CA GLN A 424 -13.04 8.20 16.82
C GLN A 424 -11.65 8.84 16.99
N ARG A 425 -11.11 9.41 15.91
CA ARG A 425 -9.85 10.14 15.91
C ARG A 425 -9.90 11.42 16.76
N ASP A 426 -10.90 12.26 16.56
CA ASP A 426 -11.03 13.54 17.28
C ASP A 426 -11.28 13.32 18.78
N GLU A 427 -12.01 12.27 19.17
CA GLU A 427 -12.17 11.84 20.56
C GLU A 427 -10.84 11.40 21.20
N ALA A 428 -10.05 10.59 20.49
CA ALA A 428 -8.70 10.20 20.95
C ALA A 428 -7.75 11.39 21.07
N ILE A 429 -7.77 12.34 20.11
CA ILE A 429 -7.02 13.59 20.17
C ILE A 429 -7.42 14.41 21.41
N LYS A 430 -8.73 14.57 21.65
CA LYS A 430 -9.25 15.30 22.80
C LYS A 430 -8.79 14.68 24.12
N HIS A 431 -8.86 13.35 24.24
CA HIS A 431 -8.40 12.62 25.43
C HIS A 431 -6.89 12.83 25.68
N ALA A 432 -6.06 12.65 24.66
CA ALA A 432 -4.62 12.82 24.75
C ALA A 432 -4.22 14.26 25.13
N ASN A 433 -4.90 15.27 24.55
CA ASN A 433 -4.73 16.68 24.91
C ASN A 433 -5.08 16.95 26.39
N THR A 434 -6.17 16.37 26.91
CA THR A 434 -6.54 16.49 28.34
C THR A 434 -5.46 15.90 29.26
N ILE A 435 -4.86 14.76 28.90
CA ILE A 435 -3.74 14.17 29.64
C ILE A 435 -2.52 15.10 29.62
N ALA A 436 -2.15 15.65 28.46
CA ALA A 436 -1.01 16.56 28.35
C ALA A 436 -1.22 17.85 29.16
N ALA A 437 -2.41 18.45 29.11
CA ALA A 437 -2.76 19.60 29.94
C ALA A 437 -2.62 19.27 31.44
N SER A 438 -3.19 18.14 31.90
CA SER A 438 -3.13 17.72 33.30
C SER A 438 -1.70 17.45 33.81
N ARG A 439 -0.77 17.07 32.92
CA ARG A 439 0.65 16.91 33.24
C ARG A 439 1.39 18.24 33.36
N ASN A 440 0.97 19.26 32.61
CA ASN A 440 1.56 20.60 32.68
C ASN A 440 1.19 21.36 33.96
N TYR A 441 0.04 21.06 34.58
CA TYR A 441 -0.35 21.64 35.89
C TYR A 441 0.30 20.96 37.11
N LYS A 442 1.05 19.87 36.92
CA LYS A 442 1.78 19.14 37.98
C LYS A 442 3.30 19.40 37.96
N LYS A 443 3.74 20.37 37.16
CA LYS A 443 5.11 20.89 37.07
C LYS A 443 5.10 22.37 37.40
#